data_AF-A0A1F6FNM6-F1
#
_entry.id   AF-A0A1F6FNM6-F1
#
_cell.length_a   1.000
_cell.length_b   1.000
_cell.length_c   1.000
_cell.angle_alpha   90.00
_cell.angle_beta   90.00
_cell.angle_gamma   90.00
#
_symmetry.space_group_name_H-M   'P 1'
#
loop_
_entity.id
_entity.type
_entity.pdbx_description
1 polymer ?
#
loop_
_entity_poly.entity_id
_entity_poly.type
_entity_poly.pdbx_seq_one_letter_code
_entity_poly.pdbx_strand_id
1 'polypeptide(L)'
;MIKDKYFQQIKEKINQFSRDKDWKFFVYGSSLGKDHFGDVDLGVMGDVADSKIGELKEEFEDSSLPYFIDVVNFNKISESFKANVFNNKILWIKH
;
A
#
# COMPACT_ATOMS: atom_id res chain seq x y z
N MET A 1 13.04 -2.51 7.34
CA MET A 1 12.32 -3.21 6.24
C MET A 1 11.16 -3.97 6.85
N ILE A 2 9.99 -3.92 6.23
CA ILE A 2 8.81 -4.68 6.69
C ILE A 2 9.17 -6.16 6.84
N LYS A 3 8.88 -6.76 8.00
CA LYS A 3 9.11 -8.20 8.20
C LYS A 3 8.14 -9.01 7.34
N ASP A 4 8.61 -10.09 6.76
CA ASP A 4 7.84 -10.94 5.83
C ASP A 4 6.46 -11.32 6.37
N LYS A 5 6.35 -11.69 7.65
CA LYS A 5 5.06 -12.05 8.27
C LYS A 5 4.02 -10.94 8.20
N TYR A 6 4.43 -9.67 8.34
CA TYR A 6 3.52 -8.52 8.29
C TYR A 6 3.21 -8.14 6.85
N PHE A 7 4.18 -8.30 5.95
CA PHE A 7 3.93 -8.16 4.52
C PHE A 7 2.87 -9.17 4.02
N GLN A 8 2.91 -10.43 4.51
CA GLN A 8 1.87 -11.41 4.19
C GLN A 8 0.49 -11.01 4.72
N GLN A 9 0.41 -10.51 5.95
CA GLN A 9 -0.87 -10.03 6.51
C GLN A 9 -1.44 -8.84 5.71
N ILE A 10 -0.59 -7.90 5.30
CA ILE A 10 -0.98 -6.78 4.42
C ILE A 10 -1.50 -7.33 3.09
N LYS A 11 -0.78 -8.28 2.49
CA LYS A 11 -1.18 -8.93 1.24
C LYS A 11 -2.54 -9.64 1.37
N GLU A 12 -2.75 -10.39 2.44
CA GLU A 12 -4.01 -11.11 2.70
C GLU A 12 -5.19 -10.15 2.82
N LYS A 13 -5.04 -9.05 3.58
CA LYS A 13 -6.07 -8.01 3.69
C LYS A 13 -6.39 -7.37 2.35
N ILE A 14 -5.37 -6.98 1.59
CA ILE A 14 -5.56 -6.41 0.24
C ILE A 14 -6.28 -7.39 -0.67
N ASN A 15 -5.90 -8.68 -0.67
CA ASN A 15 -6.54 -9.70 -1.47
C ASN A 15 -8.02 -9.92 -1.10
N GLN A 16 -8.37 -9.77 0.18
CA GLN A 16 -9.76 -9.83 0.63
C GLN A 16 -10.54 -8.59 0.21
N PHE A 17 -9.97 -7.40 0.40
CA PHE A 17 -10.60 -6.11 0.12
C PHE A 17 -10.84 -5.86 -1.38
N SER A 18 -9.88 -6.24 -2.21
CA SER A 18 -9.89 -5.98 -3.67
C SER A 18 -10.31 -7.20 -4.50
N ARG A 19 -10.96 -8.19 -3.89
CA ARG A 19 -11.45 -9.38 -4.59
C ARG A 19 -12.27 -8.98 -5.83
N ASP A 20 -11.93 -9.57 -6.97
CA ASP A 20 -12.57 -9.33 -8.28
C ASP A 20 -12.40 -7.89 -8.83
N LYS A 21 -11.42 -7.12 -8.33
CA LYS A 21 -11.06 -5.79 -8.84
C LYS A 21 -9.69 -5.82 -9.52
N ASP A 22 -9.55 -5.11 -10.64
CA ASP A 22 -8.26 -4.88 -11.30
C ASP A 22 -7.54 -3.67 -10.66
N TRP A 23 -7.31 -3.77 -9.35
CA TRP A 23 -6.56 -2.77 -8.59
C TRP A 23 -5.14 -3.25 -8.38
N LYS A 24 -4.18 -2.34 -8.50
CA LYS A 24 -2.75 -2.65 -8.33
C LYS A 24 -2.24 -2.00 -7.07
N PHE A 25 -1.60 -2.81 -6.23
CA PHE A 25 -1.05 -2.39 -4.96
C PHE A 25 0.47 -2.58 -4.94
N PHE A 26 1.17 -1.66 -4.29
CA PHE A 26 2.61 -1.76 -4.11
C PHE A 26 3.07 -1.00 -2.86
N VAL A 27 4.10 -1.53 -2.20
CA VAL A 27 4.81 -0.81 -1.15
C VAL A 27 5.94 0.01 -1.79
N TYR A 28 6.13 1.24 -1.35
CA TYR A 28 7.20 2.12 -1.82
C TYR A 28 7.89 2.84 -0.64
N GLY A 29 8.73 3.82 -0.96
CA GLY A 29 9.21 4.77 0.03
C GLY A 29 10.12 4.18 1.10
N SER A 30 10.02 4.74 2.32
CA SER A 30 10.91 4.42 3.44
C SER A 30 10.71 2.99 3.96
N SER A 31 9.53 2.41 3.72
CA SER A 31 9.13 1.07 4.18
C SER A 31 10.00 -0.06 3.59
N LEU A 32 10.66 0.22 2.46
CA LEU A 32 11.61 -0.69 1.81
C LEU A 32 13.06 -0.52 2.30
N GLY A 33 13.34 0.49 3.13
CA GLY A 33 14.65 0.74 3.73
C GLY A 33 14.99 -0.24 4.87
N LYS A 34 16.28 -0.49 5.11
CA LYS A 34 16.74 -1.49 6.10
C LYS A 34 16.42 -1.10 7.55
N ASP A 35 16.50 0.18 7.90
CA ASP A 35 16.52 0.65 9.30
C ASP A 35 15.26 1.42 9.75
N HIS A 36 14.14 1.30 9.03
CA HIS A 36 12.91 2.01 9.40
C HIS A 36 11.92 1.11 10.17
N PHE A 37 11.56 1.56 11.38
CA PHE A 37 10.41 1.13 12.19
C PHE A 37 9.37 2.26 12.14
N GLY A 38 8.77 2.48 10.97
CA GLY A 38 7.74 3.51 10.79
C GLY A 38 6.65 3.05 9.84
N ASP A 39 5.94 4.01 9.28
CA ASP A 39 4.75 3.79 8.47
C ASP A 39 5.04 2.97 7.20
N VAL A 40 4.04 2.22 6.76
CA VAL A 40 4.06 1.50 5.49
C VAL A 40 3.37 2.32 4.43
N ASP A 41 4.15 2.84 3.48
CA ASP A 41 3.65 3.55 2.31
C ASP A 41 3.03 2.54 1.32
N LEU A 42 1.69 2.51 1.23
CA LEU A 42 0.95 1.62 0.34
C LEU A 42 0.31 2.40 -0.81
N GLY A 43 0.85 2.24 -2.01
CA GLY A 43 0.27 2.82 -3.22
C GLY A 43 -0.82 1.92 -3.80
N VAL A 44 -1.92 2.54 -4.23
CA VAL A 44 -2.99 1.87 -5.00
C VAL A 44 -3.32 2.63 -6.28
N MET A 45 -3.53 1.91 -7.37
CA MET A 45 -3.99 2.47 -8.65
C MET A 45 -4.99 1.54 -9.34
N GLY A 46 -5.73 2.09 -10.30
CA GLY A 46 -6.86 1.44 -10.98
C GLY A 46 -8.15 2.24 -10.78
N ASP A 47 -9.29 1.68 -11.18
CA ASP A 47 -10.61 2.31 -11.00
C ASP A 47 -11.09 2.15 -9.54
N VAL A 48 -10.44 2.88 -8.64
CA VAL A 48 -10.70 2.87 -7.19
C VAL A 48 -11.33 4.20 -6.76
N ALA A 49 -12.54 4.13 -6.23
CA ALA A 49 -13.24 5.29 -5.67
C ALA A 49 -12.60 5.75 -4.35
N ASP A 50 -12.67 7.05 -4.04
CA ASP A 50 -12.12 7.58 -2.78
C ASP A 50 -12.75 6.95 -1.54
N SER A 51 -14.03 6.60 -1.59
CA SER A 51 -14.70 5.89 -0.50
C SER A 51 -14.02 4.55 -0.20
N LYS A 52 -13.56 3.83 -1.24
CA LYS A 52 -12.81 2.58 -1.09
C LYS A 52 -11.41 2.80 -0.54
N ILE A 53 -10.79 3.94 -0.82
CA ILE A 53 -9.53 4.30 -0.16
C ILE A 53 -9.77 4.53 1.34
N GLY A 54 -10.85 5.23 1.70
CA GLY A 54 -11.25 5.43 3.10
C GLY A 54 -11.51 4.12 3.83
N GLU A 55 -12.35 3.25 3.27
CA GLU A 55 -12.65 1.92 3.83
C GLU A 55 -11.37 1.09 4.05
N LEU A 56 -10.43 1.11 3.09
CA LEU A 56 -9.16 0.37 3.23
C LEU A 56 -8.26 0.94 4.34
N LYS A 57 -8.25 2.26 4.52
CA LYS A 57 -7.53 2.91 5.63
C LYS A 57 -8.10 2.47 6.97
N GLU A 58 -9.42 2.54 7.12
CA GLU A 58 -10.12 2.07 8.32
C GLU A 58 -9.81 0.59 8.62
N GLU A 59 -9.81 -0.27 7.60
CA GLU A 59 -9.49 -1.70 7.77
C GLU A 59 -8.05 -1.97 8.26
N PHE A 60 -7.10 -1.11 7.89
CA PHE A 60 -5.73 -1.19 8.38
C PHE A 60 -5.56 -0.57 9.77
N GLU A 61 -6.25 0.52 10.07
CA GLU A 61 -6.28 1.13 11.40
C GLU A 61 -6.86 0.16 12.45
N ASP A 62 -7.89 -0.59 12.09
CA ASP A 62 -8.50 -1.62 12.95
C ASP A 62 -7.69 -2.94 13.01
N SER A 63 -6.56 -3.02 12.33
CA SER A 63 -5.75 -4.24 12.28
C SER A 63 -4.79 -4.37 13.47
N SER A 64 -4.38 -5.61 13.76
CA SER A 64 -3.34 -5.90 14.77
C SER A 64 -1.91 -5.74 14.23
N LEU A 65 -1.73 -5.10 13.08
CA LEU A 65 -0.40 -4.80 12.52
C LEU A 65 0.32 -3.80 13.43
N PRO A 66 1.63 -3.99 13.69
CA PRO A 66 2.40 -3.06 14.52
C PRO A 66 2.89 -1.83 13.74
N TYR A 67 2.28 -1.53 12.58
CA TYR A 67 2.65 -0.44 11.70
C TYR A 67 1.39 0.31 11.29
N PHE A 68 1.49 1.63 11.19
CA PHE A 68 0.50 2.41 10.47
C PHE A 68 0.69 2.18 8.96
N ILE A 69 -0.41 2.01 8.23
CA ILE A 69 -0.40 1.81 6.78
C ILE A 69 -0.96 3.09 6.12
N ASP A 70 -0.10 3.88 5.47
CA ASP A 70 -0.55 5.05 4.72
C ASP A 70 -0.96 4.63 3.29
N VAL A 71 -2.28 4.58 3.08
CA VAL A 71 -2.86 4.24 1.77
C VAL A 71 -2.94 5.48 0.89
N VAL A 72 -2.24 5.47 -0.24
CA VAL A 72 -2.16 6.59 -1.17
C VAL A 72 -2.77 6.24 -2.53
N ASN A 73 -3.71 7.05 -2.99
CA ASN A 73 -4.35 6.89 -4.30
C ASN A 73 -3.46 7.46 -5.42
N PHE A 74 -2.73 6.59 -6.12
CA PHE A 74 -1.80 6.97 -7.20
C PHE A 74 -2.50 7.45 -8.48
N ASN A 75 -3.83 7.38 -8.55
CA ASN A 75 -4.58 8.03 -9.63
C ASN A 75 -4.68 9.56 -9.45
N LYS A 76 -4.43 10.08 -8.24
CA LYS A 76 -4.66 11.49 -7.87
C LYS A 76 -3.40 12.27 -7.50
N ILE A 77 -2.25 11.61 -7.47
CA ILE A 77 -0.97 12.26 -7.21
C ILE A 77 -0.44 12.98 -8.46
N SER A 78 0.51 13.89 -8.27
CA SER A 78 1.20 14.52 -9.40
C SER A 78 2.04 13.52 -10.19
N GLU A 79 2.15 13.73 -11.50
CA GLU A 79 2.98 12.89 -12.37
C GLU A 79 4.47 12.94 -11.98
N SER A 80 4.96 14.07 -11.46
CA SER A 80 6.33 14.19 -10.95
C SER A 80 6.57 13.29 -9.73
N PHE A 81 5.62 13.22 -8.80
CA PHE A 81 5.71 12.35 -7.64
C PHE A 81 5.61 10.87 -8.06
N LYS A 82 4.68 10.54 -8.95
CA LYS A 82 4.53 9.19 -9.52
C LYS A 82 5.82 8.71 -10.17
N ALA A 83 6.43 9.56 -11.01
CA ALA A 83 7.70 9.27 -11.67
C ALA A 83 8.84 9.07 -10.66
N ASN A 84 8.93 9.92 -9.64
CA ASN A 84 9.92 9.75 -8.56
C ASN A 84 9.76 8.39 -7.86
N VAL A 85 8.54 8.00 -7.50
CA VAL A 85 8.28 6.71 -6.84
C VAL A 85 8.64 5.53 -7.74
N PHE A 86 8.22 5.54 -9.01
CA PHE A 86 8.46 4.43 -9.93
C PHE A 86 9.91 4.34 -10.45
N ASN A 87 10.69 5.42 -10.38
CA ASN A 87 12.13 5.39 -10.64
C ASN A 87 12.93 4.80 -9.46
N ASN A 88 12.30 4.60 -8.31
CA ASN A 88 12.90 3.97 -7.13
C ASN A 88 12.44 2.51 -6.98
N LYS A 89 13.01 1.83 -6.00
CA LYS A 89 12.58 0.47 -5.64
C LYS A 89 11.12 0.49 -5.17
N ILE A 90 10.31 -0.39 -5.73
CA ILE A 90 8.94 -0.66 -5.31
C ILE A 90 8.73 -2.17 -5.16
N LEU A 91 7.79 -2.56 -4.31
CA LEU A 91 7.42 -3.96 -4.10
C LEU A 91 5.95 -4.16 -4.45
N TRP A 92 5.69 -4.78 -5.60
CA TRP A 92 4.35 -5.12 -6.05
C TRP A 92 3.71 -6.21 -5.19
N ILE A 93 2.45 -5.99 -4.81
CA ILE A 93 1.62 -6.98 -4.15
C ILE A 93 0.86 -7.73 -5.25
N LYS A 94 1.33 -8.95 -5.54
CA LYS A 94 0.71 -9.80 -6.57
C LYS A 94 -0.43 -10.60 -5.97
N HIS A 95 -1.60 -10.55 -6.59
CA HIS A 95 -2.71 -11.47 -6.34
C HIS A 95 -2.28 -12.92 -6.62
#